data_AF-A0A1V3XNI1-F1
#
_entry.id   AF-A0A1V3XNI1-F1
#
_cell.length_a   1.000
_cell.length_b   1.000
_cell.length_c   1.000
_cell.angle_alpha   90.00
_cell.angle_beta   90.00
_cell.angle_gamma   90.00
#
_symmetry.space_group_name_H-M   'P 1'
#
loop_
_entity.id
_entity.type
_entity.pdbx_description
1 polymer ?
#
loop_
_entity_poly.entity_id
_entity_poly.type
_entity_poly.pdbx_seq_one_letter_code
_entity_poly.pdbx_strand_id
1 'polypeptide(L)'
;MGIKPQRGRISTWPLPEAFNGITVNGVLARTVADAALVLDAASGNVEGDLHRPPPVTASDYVGIAPGPLKIALSTRAPFNGFRAKLHPEILAATRQVGEQLQLLGHTVVRGNPDYSVQMSWDFLARSTAGLWEWAQRLGDDVTLDPRTVSNLRTGHMLSQAILRSARRHEAAAHRRVGSIFDIVDVVLAPTTALPRRWPAPSTRWAGWPPTAPLSPRAPTRGHGICWAGRRSTCRQGSPSRACRSVFNSWDRPTAKAC
;
A
#
# COMPACT_ATOMS: atom_id res chain seq x y z
N MET A 1 4.37 -13.80 3.84
CA MET A 1 4.87 -12.40 3.79
C MET A 1 4.47 -11.77 2.48
N GLY A 2 4.03 -10.51 2.51
CA GLY A 2 3.67 -9.77 1.30
C GLY A 2 4.32 -8.40 1.26
N ILE A 3 4.97 -8.06 0.15
CA ILE A 3 5.56 -6.74 -0.06
C ILE A 3 4.75 -6.01 -1.12
N LYS A 4 4.17 -4.86 -0.73
CA LYS A 4 3.60 -3.88 -1.66
C LYS A 4 4.66 -2.79 -1.88
N PRO A 5 5.41 -2.82 -3.00
CA PRO A 5 6.51 -1.90 -3.18
C PRO A 5 6.00 -0.49 -3.53
N GLN A 6 6.91 0.48 -3.48
CA GLN A 6 6.66 1.82 -4.04
C GLN A 6 6.28 1.71 -5.52
N ARG A 7 5.38 2.57 -5.98
CA ARG A 7 4.97 2.64 -7.39
C ARG A 7 6.21 2.79 -8.28
N GLY A 8 6.26 1.98 -9.34
CA GLY A 8 7.37 1.98 -10.28
C GLY A 8 8.59 1.13 -9.88
N ARG A 9 8.59 0.50 -8.69
CA ARG A 9 9.70 -0.39 -8.27
C ARG A 9 9.82 -1.62 -9.17
N ILE A 10 8.69 -2.26 -9.44
CA ILE A 10 8.54 -3.33 -10.44
C ILE A 10 7.73 -2.70 -11.58
N SER A 11 8.27 -2.75 -12.79
CA SER A 11 7.59 -2.25 -13.98
C SER A 11 6.21 -2.91 -14.14
N THR A 12 5.24 -2.11 -14.57
CA THR A 12 3.91 -2.59 -14.97
C THR A 12 3.76 -2.68 -16.48
N TRP A 13 4.87 -2.66 -17.23
CA TRP A 13 4.90 -2.78 -18.68
C TRP A 13 4.04 -3.97 -19.16
N PRO A 14 3.24 -3.79 -20.24
CA PRO A 14 3.19 -2.64 -21.14
C PRO A 14 2.29 -1.49 -20.65
N LEU A 15 1.86 -1.48 -19.40
CA LEU A 15 0.92 -0.50 -18.84
C LEU A 15 1.68 0.60 -18.09
N PRO A 16 1.71 1.86 -18.58
CA PRO A 16 2.38 2.95 -17.88
C PRO A 16 1.78 3.21 -16.49
N GLU A 17 0.46 3.03 -16.35
CA GLU A 17 -0.27 3.17 -15.09
C GLU A 17 -1.52 2.27 -15.04
N ALA A 18 -1.33 0.98 -14.71
CA ALA A 18 -2.45 0.06 -14.52
C ALA A 18 -3.45 0.57 -13.46
N PHE A 19 -4.75 0.46 -13.75
CA PHE A 19 -5.85 0.99 -12.92
C PHE A 19 -5.65 2.46 -12.51
N ASN A 20 -5.23 3.29 -13.47
CA ASN A 20 -4.93 4.69 -13.20
C ASN A 20 -3.89 4.85 -12.09
N GLY A 21 -2.84 4.03 -12.10
CA GLY A 21 -1.68 4.16 -11.20
C GLY A 21 -1.89 3.63 -9.78
N ILE A 22 -3.04 3.05 -9.42
CA ILE A 22 -3.22 2.49 -8.06
C ILE A 22 -2.71 1.05 -7.93
N THR A 23 -2.28 0.45 -9.04
CA THR A 23 -1.74 -0.92 -9.08
C THR A 23 -0.21 -0.89 -9.04
N VAL A 24 0.35 -1.84 -8.30
CA VAL A 24 1.76 -2.20 -8.33
C VAL A 24 1.86 -3.72 -8.36
N ASN A 25 2.90 -4.23 -9.01
CA ASN A 25 3.27 -5.64 -8.86
C ASN A 25 3.99 -5.80 -7.52
N GLY A 26 3.61 -6.81 -6.75
CA GLY A 26 4.15 -7.08 -5.42
C GLY A 26 4.48 -8.54 -5.23
N VAL A 27 5.23 -8.85 -4.18
CA VAL A 27 5.75 -10.19 -3.93
C VAL A 27 5.01 -10.84 -2.77
N LEU A 28 4.65 -12.12 -2.94
CA LEU A 28 4.16 -12.99 -1.87
C LEU A 28 5.11 -14.18 -1.72
N ALA A 29 5.65 -14.37 -0.52
CA ALA A 29 6.56 -15.47 -0.22
C ALA A 29 6.37 -15.99 1.21
N ARG A 30 6.99 -17.13 1.55
CA ARG A 30 6.90 -17.73 2.89
C ARG A 30 7.74 -16.98 3.92
N THR A 31 8.95 -16.55 3.54
CA THR A 31 9.86 -15.84 4.44
C THR A 31 10.11 -14.40 3.98
N VAL A 32 10.72 -13.58 4.85
CA VAL A 32 11.16 -12.22 4.50
C VAL A 32 12.32 -12.26 3.51
N ALA A 33 13.26 -13.18 3.69
CA ALA A 33 14.41 -13.34 2.81
C ALA A 33 13.96 -13.70 1.37
N ASP A 34 13.07 -14.67 1.22
CA ASP A 34 12.52 -15.04 -0.09
C ASP A 34 11.80 -13.86 -0.74
N ALA A 35 11.01 -13.11 0.03
CA ALA A 35 10.28 -11.97 -0.49
C ALA A 35 11.21 -10.85 -0.97
N ALA A 36 12.31 -10.61 -0.26
CA ALA A 36 13.33 -9.63 -0.65
C ALA A 36 14.06 -10.05 -1.92
N LEU A 37 14.50 -11.31 -2.01
CA LEU A 37 15.19 -11.84 -3.20
C LEU A 37 14.31 -11.77 -4.46
N VAL A 38 13.03 -12.14 -4.36
CA VAL A 38 12.10 -12.04 -5.49
C VAL A 38 11.82 -10.58 -5.85
N LEU A 39 11.76 -9.69 -4.85
CA LEU A 39 11.60 -8.26 -5.11
C LEU A 39 12.80 -7.70 -5.87
N ASP A 40 14.03 -8.07 -5.49
CA ASP A 40 15.24 -7.60 -6.15
C ASP A 40 15.34 -8.11 -7.58
N ALA A 41 15.02 -9.39 -7.80
CA ALA A 41 14.99 -9.99 -9.13
C ALA A 41 13.93 -9.37 -10.05
N ALA A 42 12.77 -8.98 -9.50
CA ALA A 42 11.67 -8.40 -10.26
C ALA A 42 11.75 -6.87 -10.39
N SER A 43 12.60 -6.21 -9.59
CA SER A 43 12.72 -4.76 -9.59
C SER A 43 13.42 -4.26 -10.85
N GLY A 44 12.94 -3.14 -11.38
CA GLY A 44 13.48 -2.56 -12.60
C GLY A 44 12.41 -1.80 -13.37
N ASN A 45 12.89 -0.87 -14.18
CA ASN A 45 12.06 -0.08 -15.07
C ASN A 45 12.47 -0.32 -16.52
N VAL A 46 11.51 -0.18 -17.42
CA VAL A 46 11.73 -0.17 -18.86
C VAL A 46 11.37 1.20 -19.45
N GLU A 47 11.74 1.43 -20.71
CA GLU A 47 11.38 2.67 -21.38
C GLU A 47 9.85 2.84 -21.44
N GLY A 48 9.37 4.07 -21.23
CA GLY A 48 7.95 4.37 -21.09
C GLY A 48 7.36 4.22 -19.68
N ASP A 49 8.07 3.65 -18.71
CA ASP A 49 7.62 3.66 -17.31
C ASP A 49 7.59 5.09 -16.75
N LEU A 50 6.45 5.47 -16.18
CA LEU A 50 6.21 6.83 -15.64
C LEU A 50 6.79 7.04 -14.23
N HIS A 51 6.90 5.97 -13.44
CA HIS A 51 7.39 6.03 -12.06
C HIS A 51 8.69 5.25 -11.96
N ARG A 52 9.78 5.91 -11.59
CA ARG A 52 11.13 5.32 -11.52
C ARG A 52 11.80 5.68 -10.18
N PRO A 53 11.41 5.06 -9.06
CA PRO A 53 11.96 5.40 -7.75
C PRO A 53 13.45 5.04 -7.66
N PRO A 54 14.24 5.70 -6.78
CA PRO A 54 15.66 5.37 -6.59
C PRO A 54 15.86 3.88 -6.30
N PRO A 55 16.86 3.22 -6.89
CA PRO A 55 17.09 1.78 -6.75
C PRO A 55 17.35 1.39 -5.29
N VAL A 56 16.87 0.21 -4.92
CA VAL A 56 17.03 -0.40 -3.59
C VAL A 56 17.21 -1.89 -3.81
N THR A 57 18.23 -2.47 -3.17
CA THR A 57 18.38 -3.91 -3.03
C THR A 57 17.81 -4.30 -1.67
N ALA A 58 16.63 -4.89 -1.64
CA ALA A 58 15.91 -5.24 -0.42
C ALA A 58 16.63 -6.34 0.37
N SER A 59 17.33 -7.26 -0.31
CA SER A 59 18.10 -8.33 0.34
C SER A 59 19.21 -7.79 1.22
N ASP A 60 19.77 -6.62 0.90
CA ASP A 60 20.86 -5.99 1.67
C ASP A 60 20.43 -5.63 3.10
N TYR A 61 19.13 -5.52 3.37
CA TYR A 61 18.59 -5.17 4.69
C TYR A 61 18.09 -6.39 5.48
N VAL A 62 18.07 -7.57 4.89
CA VAL A 62 17.57 -8.78 5.56
C VAL A 62 18.53 -9.18 6.69
N GLY A 63 17.99 -9.35 7.89
CA GLY A 63 18.79 -9.71 9.07
C GLY A 63 19.54 -8.54 9.71
N ILE A 64 19.46 -7.33 9.16
CA ILE A 64 20.07 -6.13 9.73
C ILE A 64 19.06 -5.41 10.63
N ALA A 65 19.43 -5.20 11.90
CA ALA A 65 18.61 -4.43 12.82
C ALA A 65 18.57 -2.94 12.42
N PRO A 66 17.38 -2.32 12.27
CA PRO A 66 17.26 -0.94 11.79
C PRO A 66 17.61 0.13 12.84
N GLY A 67 18.03 -0.28 14.05
CA GLY A 67 18.12 0.60 15.22
C GLY A 67 16.75 0.98 15.79
N PRO A 68 16.70 1.87 16.80
CA PRO A 68 15.45 2.35 17.37
C PRO A 68 14.65 3.14 16.32
N LEU A 69 13.34 2.89 16.26
CA LEU A 69 12.41 3.53 15.32
C LEU A 69 11.25 4.14 16.10
N LYS A 70 10.69 5.23 15.59
CA LYS A 70 9.39 5.77 16.01
C LYS A 70 8.30 5.15 15.16
N ILE A 71 7.33 4.50 15.80
CA ILE A 71 6.29 3.72 15.13
C ILE A 71 4.92 4.26 15.53
N ALA A 72 4.12 4.67 14.56
CA ALA A 72 2.72 5.01 14.80
C ALA A 72 1.86 3.74 14.77
N LEU A 73 1.21 3.42 15.90
CA LEU A 73 0.16 2.41 15.99
C LEU A 73 -1.18 3.02 15.53
N SER A 74 -1.61 2.64 14.33
CA SER A 74 -2.82 3.14 13.66
C SER A 74 -3.93 2.10 13.70
N THR A 75 -5.04 2.42 14.35
CA THR A 75 -6.22 1.53 14.44
C THR A 75 -7.46 2.13 13.77
N ARG A 76 -7.36 3.34 13.22
CA ARG A 76 -8.45 3.98 12.49
C ARG A 76 -8.39 3.58 11.03
N ALA A 77 -9.44 2.93 10.55
CA ALA A 77 -9.59 2.61 9.14
C ALA A 77 -9.91 3.88 8.31
N PRO A 78 -9.40 4.00 7.07
CA PRO A 78 -9.87 5.02 6.14
C PRO A 78 -11.37 4.82 5.88
N PHE A 79 -12.15 5.91 5.91
CA PHE A 79 -13.59 5.83 5.68
C PHE A 79 -13.88 5.64 4.20
N ASN A 80 -14.43 4.49 3.79
CA ASN A 80 -14.74 4.17 2.41
C ASN A 80 -16.26 4.01 2.15
N GLY A 81 -17.08 4.77 2.87
CA GLY A 81 -18.55 4.67 2.82
C GLY A 81 -19.12 3.59 3.74
N PHE A 82 -18.32 2.59 4.14
CA PHE A 82 -18.70 1.56 5.11
C PHE A 82 -17.82 1.65 6.36
N ARG A 83 -18.43 1.86 7.53
CA ARG A 83 -17.68 1.81 8.79
C ARG A 83 -17.40 0.35 9.15
N ALA A 84 -16.27 -0.18 8.69
CA ALA A 84 -15.78 -1.45 9.21
C ALA A 84 -15.33 -1.27 10.67
N LYS A 85 -16.05 -1.88 11.61
CA LYS A 85 -15.61 -1.97 13.01
C LYS A 85 -14.47 -2.97 13.07
N LEU A 86 -13.30 -2.53 13.55
CA LEU A 86 -12.15 -3.40 13.77
C LEU A 86 -12.51 -4.50 14.78
N HIS A 87 -12.25 -5.75 14.40
CA HIS A 87 -12.53 -6.89 15.27
C HIS A 87 -11.68 -6.82 16.56
N PRO A 88 -12.24 -7.09 17.75
CA PRO A 88 -11.51 -7.00 19.02
C PRO A 88 -10.22 -7.84 19.06
N GLU A 89 -10.24 -9.05 18.50
CA GLU A 89 -9.04 -9.91 18.46
C GLU A 89 -7.93 -9.33 17.59
N ILE A 90 -8.27 -8.72 16.46
CA ILE A 90 -7.29 -8.08 15.57
C ILE A 90 -6.72 -6.84 16.26
N LEU A 91 -7.57 -6.07 16.95
CA LEU A 91 -7.12 -4.93 17.75
C LEU A 91 -6.15 -5.37 18.86
N ALA A 92 -6.47 -6.44 19.59
CA ALA A 92 -5.63 -7.00 20.64
C ALA A 92 -4.28 -7.48 20.07
N ALA A 93 -4.30 -8.27 18.99
CA ALA A 93 -3.09 -8.75 18.32
C ALA A 93 -2.21 -7.59 17.80
N THR A 94 -2.82 -6.55 17.22
CA THR A 94 -2.07 -5.38 16.73
C THR A 94 -1.39 -4.62 17.88
N ARG A 95 -2.07 -4.50 19.03
CA ARG A 95 -1.49 -3.88 20.24
C ARG A 95 -0.35 -4.71 20.82
N GLN A 96 -0.51 -6.03 20.88
CA GLN A 96 0.53 -6.95 21.34
C GLN A 96 1.80 -6.84 20.49
N VAL A 97 1.67 -6.72 19.17
CA VAL A 97 2.81 -6.46 18.28
C VAL A 97 3.47 -5.11 18.61
N GLY A 98 2.68 -4.09 18.92
CA GLY A 98 3.20 -2.80 19.40
C GLY A 98 4.03 -2.93 20.69
N GLU A 99 3.53 -3.67 21.67
CA GLU A 99 4.23 -3.93 22.94
C GLU A 99 5.54 -4.70 22.70
N GLN A 100 5.52 -5.71 21.83
CA GLN A 100 6.73 -6.46 21.44
C GLN A 100 7.77 -5.55 20.78
N LEU A 101 7.35 -4.62 19.92
CA LEU A 101 8.26 -3.66 19.29
C LEU A 101 8.85 -2.68 20.32
N GLN A 102 8.09 -2.30 21.35
CA GLN A 102 8.63 -1.49 22.46
C GLN A 102 9.72 -2.25 23.22
N LEU A 103 9.51 -3.54 23.51
CA LEU A 103 10.52 -4.39 24.16
C LEU A 103 11.81 -4.55 23.33
N LEU A 104 11.70 -4.46 22.00
CA LEU A 104 12.84 -4.48 21.08
C LEU A 104 13.55 -3.11 20.96
N GLY A 105 13.14 -2.10 21.73
CA GLY A 105 13.79 -0.77 21.78
C GLY A 105 13.19 0.28 20.83
N HIS A 106 12.03 0.01 20.22
CA HIS A 106 11.32 1.01 19.42
C HIS A 106 10.42 1.90 20.28
N THR A 107 10.18 3.13 19.83
CA THR A 107 9.19 4.02 20.43
C THR A 107 7.87 3.85 19.71
N VAL A 108 6.85 3.29 20.38
CA VAL A 108 5.51 3.14 19.79
C VAL A 108 4.58 4.20 20.35
N VAL A 109 4.01 5.01 19.45
CA VAL A 109 3.04 6.08 19.77
C VAL A 109 1.72 5.83 19.06
N ARG A 110 0.61 6.31 19.60
CA ARG A 110 -0.66 6.30 18.87
C ARG A 110 -0.62 7.36 17.79
N GLY A 111 -0.97 6.99 16.56
CA GLY A 111 -1.01 7.92 15.43
C GLY A 111 -1.73 7.28 14.26
N ASN A 112 -2.52 8.07 13.52
CA ASN A 112 -3.24 7.58 12.35
C ASN A 112 -2.90 8.49 11.16
N PRO A 113 -2.63 7.93 9.97
CA PRO A 113 -2.53 8.74 8.77
C PRO A 113 -3.81 9.53 8.52
N ASP A 114 -3.68 10.74 8.01
CA ASP A 114 -4.79 11.64 7.78
C ASP A 114 -5.52 11.31 6.47
N TYR A 115 -6.39 10.30 6.53
CA TYR A 115 -7.26 9.90 5.44
C TYR A 115 -8.49 10.80 5.34
N SER A 116 -8.66 11.50 4.22
CA SER A 116 -9.88 12.26 3.93
C SER A 116 -10.93 11.38 3.23
N VAL A 117 -12.21 11.77 3.33
CA VAL A 117 -13.29 11.12 2.57
C VAL A 117 -13.07 11.25 1.07
N GLN A 118 -12.51 12.39 0.63
CA GLN A 118 -12.16 12.62 -0.78
C GLN A 118 -11.20 11.56 -1.30
N MET A 119 -10.21 11.14 -0.51
CA MET A 119 -9.26 10.10 -0.93
C MET A 119 -9.94 8.76 -1.22
N SER A 120 -10.93 8.38 -0.41
CA SER A 120 -11.69 7.15 -0.64
C SER A 120 -12.53 7.24 -1.91
N TRP A 121 -13.06 8.42 -2.22
CA TRP A 121 -13.75 8.67 -3.48
C TRP A 121 -12.81 8.63 -4.68
N ASP A 122 -11.65 9.26 -4.57
CA ASP A 122 -10.62 9.26 -5.61
C ASP A 122 -10.13 7.82 -5.87
N PHE A 123 -9.94 7.02 -4.82
CA PHE A 123 -9.60 5.60 -4.94
C PHE A 123 -10.72 4.80 -5.63
N LEU A 124 -11.99 5.02 -5.25
CA LEU A 124 -13.13 4.35 -5.88
C LEU A 124 -13.21 4.70 -7.38
N ALA A 125 -13.07 5.97 -7.74
CA ALA A 125 -13.07 6.42 -9.12
C ALA A 125 -11.93 5.78 -9.93
N ARG A 126 -10.69 5.80 -9.42
CA ARG A 126 -9.53 5.23 -10.12
C ARG A 126 -9.62 3.71 -10.28
N SER A 127 -10.08 3.02 -9.23
CA SER A 127 -10.20 1.55 -9.22
C SER A 127 -11.32 1.02 -10.10
N THR A 128 -12.46 1.69 -10.15
CA THR A 128 -13.60 1.25 -10.96
C THR A 128 -13.47 1.69 -12.42
N ALA A 129 -12.98 2.90 -12.71
CA ALA A 129 -12.77 3.36 -14.08
C ALA A 129 -11.70 2.52 -14.83
N GLY A 130 -10.71 1.97 -14.11
CA GLY A 130 -9.72 1.06 -14.69
C GLY A 130 -10.31 -0.23 -15.25
N LEU A 131 -11.48 -0.66 -14.77
CA LEU A 131 -12.14 -1.89 -15.26
C LEU A 131 -12.59 -1.78 -16.71
N TRP A 132 -12.90 -0.57 -17.19
CA TRP A 132 -13.37 -0.37 -18.57
C TRP A 132 -12.28 -0.70 -19.61
N GLU A 133 -11.04 -0.34 -19.32
CA GLU A 133 -9.89 -0.71 -20.17
C GLU A 133 -9.69 -2.23 -20.20
N TRP A 134 -9.89 -2.90 -19.06
CA TRP A 134 -9.80 -4.36 -18.98
C TRP A 134 -10.93 -5.08 -19.69
N ALA A 135 -12.17 -4.61 -19.56
CA ALA A 135 -13.31 -5.19 -20.26
C ALA A 135 -13.10 -5.15 -21.79
N GLN A 136 -12.64 -4.01 -22.33
CA GLN A 136 -12.34 -3.87 -23.76
C GLN A 136 -11.21 -4.81 -24.22
N ARG A 137 -10.20 -5.05 -23.37
CA ARG A 137 -9.09 -5.97 -23.71
C ARG A 137 -9.48 -7.43 -23.71
N LEU A 138 -10.37 -7.81 -22.80
CA LEU A 138 -10.87 -9.18 -22.70
C LEU A 138 -11.86 -9.51 -23.82
N GLY A 139 -12.55 -8.49 -24.35
CA GLY A 139 -13.55 -8.65 -25.40
C GLY A 139 -14.91 -9.07 -24.84
N ASP A 140 -15.92 -9.06 -25.71
CA ASP A 140 -17.33 -9.29 -25.33
C ASP A 140 -17.65 -10.77 -25.09
N ASP A 141 -16.77 -11.70 -25.50
CA ASP A 141 -16.96 -13.14 -25.34
C ASP A 141 -16.74 -13.63 -23.90
N VAL A 142 -16.24 -12.77 -23.00
CA VAL A 142 -15.96 -13.12 -21.61
C VAL A 142 -17.18 -12.87 -20.73
N THR A 143 -17.66 -13.94 -20.07
CA THR A 143 -18.68 -13.82 -19.04
C THR A 143 -18.08 -13.27 -17.75
N LEU A 144 -18.44 -12.04 -17.39
CA LEU A 144 -18.01 -11.39 -16.16
C LEU A 144 -18.93 -11.74 -15.00
N ASP A 145 -18.35 -11.92 -13.81
CA ASP A 145 -19.15 -12.15 -12.60
C ASP A 145 -20.00 -10.92 -12.23
N PRO A 146 -21.13 -11.08 -11.53
CA PRO A 146 -22.05 -9.97 -11.21
C PRO A 146 -21.41 -8.82 -10.45
N ARG A 147 -20.41 -9.08 -9.60
CA ARG A 147 -19.71 -8.02 -8.85
C ARG A 147 -18.83 -7.19 -9.79
N THR A 148 -18.15 -7.84 -10.73
CA THR A 148 -17.37 -7.14 -11.75
C THR A 148 -18.27 -6.29 -12.67
N VAL A 149 -19.42 -6.83 -13.09
CA VAL A 149 -20.42 -6.05 -13.87
C VAL A 149 -20.94 -4.83 -13.09
N SER A 150 -21.22 -4.99 -11.79
CA SER A 150 -21.63 -3.87 -10.94
C SER A 150 -20.55 -2.79 -10.85
N ASN A 151 -19.30 -3.19 -10.60
CA ASN A 151 -18.17 -2.26 -10.53
C ASN A 151 -17.87 -1.58 -11.88
N LEU A 152 -18.12 -2.26 -13.01
CA LEU A 152 -18.03 -1.65 -14.35
C LEU A 152 -19.06 -0.54 -14.53
N ARG A 153 -20.32 -0.76 -14.10
CA ARG A 153 -21.36 0.29 -14.11
C ARG A 153 -20.96 1.48 -13.24
N THR A 154 -20.42 1.23 -12.03
CA THR A 154 -19.87 2.29 -11.18
C THR A 154 -18.71 3.01 -11.86
N GLY A 155 -17.79 2.28 -12.48
CA GLY A 155 -16.65 2.84 -13.21
C GLY A 155 -17.08 3.75 -14.35
N HIS A 156 -18.14 3.38 -15.07
CA HIS A 156 -18.73 4.22 -16.11
C HIS A 156 -19.24 5.56 -15.53
N MET A 157 -19.99 5.51 -14.43
CA MET A 157 -20.50 6.71 -13.75
C MET A 157 -19.39 7.59 -13.16
N LEU A 158 -18.30 7.00 -12.68
CA LEU A 158 -17.17 7.71 -12.04
C LEU A 158 -16.02 8.05 -12.99
N SER A 159 -16.22 7.88 -14.30
CA SER A 159 -15.21 8.12 -15.33
C SER A 159 -15.07 9.61 -15.68
N GLN A 160 -14.24 9.90 -16.69
CA GLN A 160 -14.11 11.23 -17.30
C GLN A 160 -13.73 12.34 -16.31
N ALA A 161 -14.63 13.31 -16.08
CA ALA A 161 -14.36 14.49 -15.26
C ALA A 161 -14.06 14.13 -13.79
N ILE A 162 -14.75 13.13 -13.25
CA ILE A 162 -14.53 12.66 -11.87
C ILE A 162 -13.16 12.02 -11.76
N LEU A 163 -12.79 11.16 -12.71
CA LEU A 163 -11.44 10.56 -12.77
C LEU A 163 -10.33 11.62 -12.94
N ARG A 164 -10.54 12.63 -13.80
CA ARG A 164 -9.58 13.74 -13.96
C ARG A 164 -9.42 14.52 -12.66
N SER A 165 -10.51 14.79 -11.95
CA SER A 165 -10.48 15.45 -10.64
C SER A 165 -9.73 14.60 -9.61
N ALA A 166 -10.02 13.31 -9.53
CA ALA A 166 -9.35 12.36 -8.65
C ALA A 166 -7.83 12.29 -8.90
N ARG A 167 -7.38 12.39 -10.15
CA ARG A 167 -5.96 12.48 -10.50
C ARG A 167 -5.33 13.79 -10.05
N ARG A 168 -6.03 14.93 -10.15
CA ARG A 168 -5.52 16.24 -9.68
C ARG A 168 -5.29 16.29 -8.17
N HIS A 169 -6.08 15.55 -7.39
CA HIS A 169 -5.95 15.51 -5.93
C HIS A 169 -4.78 14.66 -5.42
N GLU A 170 -4.14 13.84 -6.27
CA GLU A 170 -3.12 12.87 -5.85
C GLU A 170 -1.97 13.50 -5.07
N ALA A 171 -1.43 14.63 -5.53
CA ALA A 171 -0.33 15.31 -4.85
C ALA A 171 -0.74 15.85 -3.47
N ALA A 172 -1.97 16.34 -3.33
CA ALA A 172 -2.49 16.82 -2.05
C ALA A 172 -2.75 15.65 -1.08
N ALA A 173 -3.32 14.55 -1.58
CA ALA A 173 -3.53 13.32 -0.82
C ALA A 173 -2.20 12.72 -0.32
N HIS A 174 -1.17 12.68 -1.17
CA HIS A 174 0.17 12.24 -0.81
C HIS A 174 0.78 13.09 0.31
N ARG A 175 0.68 14.44 0.23
CA ARG A 175 1.15 15.32 1.30
C ARG A 175 0.39 15.11 2.60
N ARG A 176 -0.94 14.98 2.53
CA ARG A 176 -1.81 14.83 3.70
C ARG A 176 -1.51 13.53 4.46
N VAL A 177 -1.52 12.40 3.76
CA VAL A 177 -1.18 11.08 4.35
C VAL A 177 0.29 11.03 4.76
N GLY A 178 1.17 11.65 3.97
CA GLY A 178 2.60 11.67 4.21
C GLY A 178 3.04 12.45 5.44
N SER A 179 2.23 13.41 5.91
CA SER A 179 2.56 14.29 7.06
C SER A 179 2.86 13.52 8.35
N ILE A 180 2.30 12.32 8.52
CA ILE A 180 2.61 11.46 9.67
C ILE A 180 4.08 11.06 9.71
N PHE A 181 4.74 10.92 8.56
CA PHE A 181 6.15 10.54 8.49
C PHE A 181 7.11 11.68 8.83
N ASP A 182 6.59 12.88 9.11
CA ASP A 182 7.39 13.97 9.70
C ASP A 182 7.66 13.72 11.20
N ILE A 183 6.89 12.83 11.85
CA ILE A 183 6.99 12.52 13.28
C ILE A 183 7.32 11.05 13.61
N VAL A 184 7.06 10.12 12.67
CA VAL A 184 7.37 8.68 12.82
C VAL A 184 8.08 8.13 11.60
N ASP A 185 8.79 7.01 11.77
CA ASP A 185 9.50 6.31 10.68
C ASP A 185 8.59 5.32 9.94
N VAL A 186 7.67 4.67 10.67
CA VAL A 186 6.85 3.56 10.18
C VAL A 186 5.45 3.62 10.79
N VAL A 187 4.44 3.18 10.03
CA VAL A 187 3.07 2.97 10.54
C VAL A 187 2.80 1.47 10.69
N LEU A 188 2.43 1.06 11.91
CA LEU A 188 1.89 -0.26 12.22
C LEU A 188 0.36 -0.21 12.20
N ALA A 189 -0.26 -0.96 11.30
CA ALA A 189 -1.71 -1.03 11.15
C ALA A 189 -2.18 -2.46 10.90
N PRO A 190 -3.42 -2.81 11.27
CA PRO A 190 -3.99 -4.10 10.90
C PRO A 190 -4.20 -4.19 9.38
N THR A 191 -3.77 -5.30 8.77
CA THR A 191 -3.92 -5.55 7.33
C THR A 191 -5.38 -5.64 6.91
N THR A 192 -6.23 -6.29 7.72
CA THR A 192 -7.67 -6.41 7.49
C THR A 192 -8.43 -6.08 8.78
N ALA A 193 -9.63 -5.52 8.65
CA ALA A 193 -10.45 -5.15 9.80
C ALA A 193 -11.23 -6.32 10.42
N LEU A 194 -11.41 -7.40 9.67
CA LEU A 194 -12.20 -8.56 10.04
C LEU A 194 -11.37 -9.85 9.82
N PRO A 195 -11.61 -10.90 10.61
CA PRO A 195 -11.01 -12.21 10.37
C PRO A 195 -11.54 -12.79 9.06
N ARG A 196 -10.81 -13.78 8.53
CA ARG A 196 -11.28 -14.54 7.38
C ARG A 196 -12.60 -15.21 7.74
N ARG A 197 -13.69 -14.82 7.07
CA ARG A 197 -14.94 -15.57 7.10
C ARG A 197 -14.71 -16.83 6.28
N TRP A 198 -14.74 -18.00 6.91
CA TRP A 198 -14.86 -19.25 6.15
C TRP A 198 -16.17 -19.16 5.36
N PRO A 199 -16.20 -19.54 4.06
CA PRO A 199 -17.47 -19.57 3.34
C PRO A 199 -18.46 -20.45 4.11
N ALA A 200 -19.72 -20.03 4.17
CA ALA A 200 -20.78 -20.94 4.59
C ALA A 200 -20.70 -22.22 3.71
N PRO A 201 -21.02 -23.41 4.25
CA PRO A 201 -20.90 -24.69 3.53
C PRO A 201 -21.52 -24.71 2.12
N SER A 202 -22.46 -23.80 1.83
CA SER A 202 -23.13 -23.64 0.54
C SER A 202 -22.29 -22.99 -0.56
N THR A 203 -21.14 -22.39 -0.27
CA THR A 203 -20.25 -21.83 -1.30
C THR A 203 -19.24 -22.89 -1.76
N ARG A 204 -19.77 -23.97 -2.33
CA ARG A 204 -18.97 -25.03 -2.96
C ARG A 204 -18.46 -24.52 -4.29
N TRP A 205 -17.18 -24.15 -4.35
CA TRP A 205 -16.50 -23.94 -5.62
C TRP A 205 -16.37 -25.32 -6.26
N ALA A 206 -17.10 -25.56 -7.36
CA ALA A 206 -17.03 -26.82 -8.08
C ALA A 206 -15.58 -27.05 -8.55
N GLY A 207 -14.90 -28.04 -7.97
CA GLY A 207 -13.56 -28.47 -8.39
C GLY A 207 -12.50 -28.64 -7.29
N TRP A 208 -12.76 -28.27 -6.03
CA TRP A 208 -11.79 -28.52 -4.95
C TRP A 208 -12.18 -29.76 -4.12
N PRO A 209 -11.27 -30.75 -3.93
CA PRO A 209 -11.53 -31.88 -3.05
C PRO A 209 -11.69 -31.40 -1.59
N PRO A 210 -12.45 -32.13 -0.75
CA PRO A 210 -12.68 -31.73 0.63
C PRO A 210 -11.37 -31.66 1.40
N THR A 211 -10.97 -30.46 1.81
CA THR A 211 -9.87 -30.30 2.77
C THR A 211 -10.35 -30.73 4.14
N ALA A 212 -9.71 -31.74 4.73
CA ALA A 212 -9.97 -32.20 6.09
C ALA A 212 -9.88 -31.03 7.09
N PRO A 213 -10.74 -30.97 8.12
CA PRO A 213 -10.67 -29.92 9.13
C PRO A 213 -9.35 -30.03 9.91
N LEU A 214 -8.52 -28.99 9.82
CA LEU A 214 -7.37 -28.84 10.69
C LEU A 214 -7.84 -28.57 12.13
N SER A 215 -7.31 -29.36 13.06
CA SER A 215 -7.56 -29.29 14.50
C SER A 215 -7.36 -27.86 15.07
N PRO A 216 -8.10 -27.44 16.12
CA PRO A 216 -8.11 -26.06 16.62
C PRO A 216 -6.80 -25.57 17.27
N ARG A 217 -5.70 -26.32 17.20
CA ARG A 217 -4.46 -26.07 17.95
C ARG A 217 -3.28 -25.58 17.10
N ALA A 218 -3.52 -24.88 15.99
CA ALA A 218 -2.43 -24.20 15.28
C ALA A 218 -2.21 -22.79 15.88
N PRO A 219 -1.02 -22.47 16.43
CA PRO A 219 -0.75 -21.13 16.94
C PRO A 219 -0.73 -20.14 15.78
N THR A 220 -1.62 -19.16 15.82
CA THR A 220 -1.66 -18.04 14.87
C THR A 220 -0.48 -17.10 15.14
N ARG A 221 0.65 -17.33 14.46
CA ARG A 221 1.71 -16.33 14.38
C ARG A 221 1.21 -15.16 13.54
N GLY A 222 0.82 -14.07 14.19
CA GLY A 222 0.47 -12.82 13.54
C GLY A 222 1.65 -12.29 12.75
N HIS A 223 1.45 -12.05 11.45
CA HIS A 223 2.41 -11.33 10.62
C HIS A 223 1.80 -9.96 10.31
N GLY A 224 2.24 -8.95 11.07
CA GLY A 224 1.96 -7.56 10.78
C GLY A 224 2.70 -7.13 9.50
N ILE A 225 2.02 -6.40 8.63
CA ILE A 225 2.63 -5.78 7.45
C ILE A 225 2.95 -4.33 7.85
N CYS A 226 4.25 -3.99 7.88
CA CYS A 226 4.70 -2.62 8.09
C CYS A 226 4.79 -1.89 6.74
N TRP A 227 4.20 -0.70 6.67
CA TRP A 227 4.48 0.27 5.60
C TRP A 227 5.64 1.16 6.07
N ALA A 228 6.82 1.01 5.46
CA ALA A 228 7.95 1.90 5.66
C ALA A 228 8.00 2.93 4.53
N GLY A 229 7.78 4.20 4.85
CA GLY A 229 8.10 5.33 3.98
C GLY A 229 9.33 6.02 4.54
N ARG A 230 10.54 5.68 4.04
CA ARG A 230 11.76 6.39 4.42
C ARG A 230 12.19 7.28 3.26
N ARG A 231 12.40 8.58 3.52
CA ARG A 231 13.27 9.41 2.67
C ARG A 231 14.71 9.07 3.07
N SER A 232 15.42 8.33 2.22
CA SER A 232 16.84 8.08 2.42
C SER A 232 17.68 9.16 1.74
N THR A 233 18.42 9.94 2.54
CA THR A 233 19.68 10.52 2.11
C THR A 233 20.68 10.36 3.24
N CYS A 234 21.55 9.36 3.13
CA CYS A 234 22.83 9.31 3.86
C CYS A 234 23.93 9.20 2.82
N ARG A 235 24.73 10.27 2.66
CA ARG A 235 26.05 10.18 2.06
C ARG A 235 27.02 9.73 3.15
N GLN A 236 27.81 8.71 2.87
CA GLN A 236 28.95 8.32 3.68
C GLN A 236 30.08 9.34 3.51
N GLY A 237 30.71 9.76 4.61
CA GLY A 237 32.04 10.38 4.61
C GLY A 237 32.24 11.61 5.52
N SER A 238 32.88 11.38 6.68
CA SER A 238 33.70 12.32 7.49
C SER A 238 33.03 13.14 8.63
N PRO A 239 33.72 13.38 9.78
CA PRO A 239 33.10 13.72 11.05
C PRO A 239 33.07 15.22 11.35
N SER A 240 32.05 15.61 12.11
CA SER A 240 31.89 16.85 12.88
C SER A 240 31.56 18.15 12.11
N ARG A 241 30.44 18.76 12.55
CA ARG A 241 30.02 20.17 12.40
C ARG A 241 29.77 20.71 10.98
N ALA A 242 28.51 20.64 10.53
CA ALA A 242 27.72 21.79 10.09
C ALA A 242 26.39 21.33 9.44
N CYS A 243 25.33 21.15 10.24
CA CYS A 243 23.97 21.21 9.72
C CYS A 243 23.62 22.68 9.51
N ARG A 244 23.64 23.16 8.27
CA ARG A 244 23.00 24.41 7.89
C ARG A 244 21.91 24.08 6.87
N SER A 245 20.70 24.52 7.19
CA SER A 245 19.45 24.33 6.44
C SER A 245 19.57 24.67 4.97
N VAL A 246 19.02 23.81 4.09
CA VAL A 246 18.57 24.22 2.76
C VAL A 246 17.16 23.67 2.55
N PHE A 247 16.18 24.52 2.82
CA PHE A 247 14.82 24.44 2.29
C PHE A 247 14.71 25.49 1.16
N ASN A 248 13.83 25.23 0.19
CA ASN A 248 13.36 26.12 -0.89
C ASN A 248 14.28 26.34 -2.10
N SER A 249 13.95 25.66 -3.20
CA SER A 249 13.97 26.28 -4.54
C SER A 249 13.17 25.41 -5.53
N TRP A 250 11.89 25.72 -5.73
CA TRP A 250 11.22 25.52 -7.01
C TRP A 250 10.22 26.67 -7.20
N ASP A 251 10.72 27.60 -8.00
CA ASP A 251 10.14 28.72 -8.74
C ASP A 251 8.63 28.98 -8.65
N ARG A 252 8.33 30.22 -8.24
CA ARG A 252 7.08 30.91 -8.56
C ARG A 252 7.08 31.27 -10.06
N PRO A 253 5.97 31.14 -10.78
CA PRO A 253 5.86 31.67 -12.13
C PRO A 253 5.74 33.19 -12.07
N THR A 254 6.71 33.90 -12.64
CA THR A 254 6.57 35.31 -13.00
C THR A 254 5.75 35.41 -14.28
N ALA A 255 4.55 35.97 -14.16
CA ALA A 255 3.84 36.54 -15.28
C ALA A 255 4.62 37.74 -15.81
N LYS A 256 4.92 37.77 -17.12
CA LYS A 256 5.04 39.00 -17.91
C LYS A 256 4.55 38.75 -19.33
N ALA A 257 3.72 39.69 -19.77
CA ALA A 257 3.09 39.77 -21.08
C ALA A 257 4.09 40.02 -22.21
N CYS A 258 3.84 39.37 -23.34
CA CYS A 258 3.49 39.97 -24.64
C CYS A 258 2.79 38.91 -25.47
#